data_AF-A0A7C2X8S6-F1
#
_entry.id   AF-A0A7C2X8S6-F1
#
_cell.length_a   1.000
_cell.length_b   1.000
_cell.length_c   1.000
_cell.angle_alpha   90.00
_cell.angle_beta   90.00
_cell.angle_gamma   90.00
#
_symmetry.space_group_name_H-M   'P 1'
#
loop_
_entity.id
_entity.type
_entity.pdbx_description
1 polymer ?
#
loop_
_entity_poly.entity_id
_entity_poly.type
_entity_poly.pdbx_seq_one_letter_code
_entity_poly.pdbx_strand_id
1 'polypeptide(L)'
;MLKSAAANGRADRGKADRSMWKILKAVVLIALIMFFATFAVENSSPAKINWFSILIDYEMPLYALIYGFFVLGILIGLAVGGSQRFSLWKKSRDREKEIARLKAARASSNIETGLTPPETPGKEEP
;
A
#
# COMPACT_ATOMS: atom_id res chain seq x y z
N MET A 1 -41.01 -1.43 13.31
CA MET A 1 -39.61 -1.04 13.58
C MET A 1 -38.71 -2.29 13.51
N LEU A 2 -38.20 -2.69 12.34
CA LEU A 2 -37.45 -3.97 12.21
C LEU A 2 -36.33 -3.96 11.13
N LYS A 3 -35.79 -2.78 10.77
CA LYS A 3 -34.78 -2.69 9.69
C LYS A 3 -33.34 -2.40 10.13
N SER A 4 -33.04 -2.40 11.44
CA SER A 4 -31.74 -1.91 11.95
C SER A 4 -30.70 -2.99 12.31
N ALA A 5 -31.05 -4.28 12.33
CA ALA A 5 -30.12 -5.32 12.82
C ALA A 5 -29.18 -5.89 11.74
N ALA A 6 -29.56 -5.87 10.46
CA ALA A 6 -28.82 -6.57 9.40
C ALA A 6 -27.61 -5.79 8.84
N ALA A 7 -27.54 -4.47 9.06
CA ALA A 7 -26.47 -3.65 8.49
C ALA A 7 -25.16 -3.70 9.30
N ASN A 8 -25.23 -4.00 10.60
CA ASN A 8 -24.09 -3.89 11.51
C ASN A 8 -23.13 -5.10 11.44
N GLY A 9 -23.62 -6.29 11.06
CA GLY A 9 -22.80 -7.52 11.01
C GLY A 9 -21.93 -7.71 9.77
N ARG A 10 -22.07 -6.88 8.73
CA ARG A 10 -21.25 -6.94 7.50
C ARG A 10 -19.98 -6.10 7.57
N ALA A 11 -20.01 -4.98 8.32
CA ALA A 11 -18.87 -4.07 8.40
C ALA A 11 -17.69 -4.65 9.21
N ASP A 12 -17.98 -5.51 10.20
CA ASP A 12 -16.97 -6.00 11.14
C ASP A 12 -16.07 -7.12 10.54
N ARG A 13 -16.63 -7.98 9.67
CA ARG A 13 -15.86 -9.07 9.02
C ARG A 13 -14.67 -8.55 8.22
N GLY A 14 -14.87 -7.51 7.41
CA GLY A 14 -13.80 -6.92 6.59
C GLY A 14 -12.70 -6.23 7.40
N LYS A 15 -12.92 -5.95 8.69
CA LYS A 15 -11.88 -5.44 9.61
C LYS A 15 -11.10 -6.58 10.23
N ALA A 16 -11.77 -7.62 10.69
CA ALA A 16 -11.16 -8.83 11.24
C ALA A 16 -10.28 -9.55 10.20
N ASP A 17 -10.78 -9.75 8.98
CA ASP A 17 -10.05 -10.46 7.90
C ASP A 17 -8.75 -9.73 7.52
N ARG A 18 -8.78 -8.39 7.46
CA ARG A 18 -7.59 -7.57 7.17
C ARG A 18 -6.57 -7.62 8.29
N SER A 19 -7.00 -7.67 9.55
CA SER A 19 -6.10 -7.80 10.70
C SER A 19 -5.51 -9.21 10.78
N MET A 20 -6.32 -10.24 10.53
CA MET A 20 -5.87 -11.64 10.50
C MET A 20 -4.81 -11.86 9.41
N TRP A 21 -4.99 -11.27 8.23
CA TRP A 21 -3.99 -11.32 7.16
C TRP A 21 -2.68 -10.61 7.52
N LYS A 22 -2.74 -9.51 8.27
CA LYS A 22 -1.53 -8.82 8.78
C LYS A 22 -0.79 -9.69 9.80
N ILE A 23 -1.53 -10.32 10.72
CA ILE A 23 -0.96 -11.21 11.73
C ILE A 23 -0.32 -12.43 11.05
N LEU A 24 -1.03 -13.07 10.11
CA LEU A 24 -0.48 -14.20 9.36
C LEU A 24 0.80 -13.82 8.62
N LYS A 25 0.83 -12.67 7.93
CA LYS A 25 2.04 -12.16 7.29
C LYS A 25 3.18 -11.94 8.27
N ALA A 26 2.89 -11.39 9.45
CA ALA A 26 3.90 -11.17 10.48
C ALA A 26 4.44 -12.51 11.01
N VAL A 27 3.58 -13.48 11.28
CA VAL A 27 3.98 -14.83 11.73
C VAL A 27 4.83 -15.52 10.67
N VAL A 28 4.41 -15.50 9.40
CA VAL A 28 5.19 -16.06 8.28
C VAL A 28 6.54 -15.35 8.15
N LEU A 29 6.58 -14.02 8.29
CA LEU A 29 7.83 -13.26 8.23
C LEU A 29 8.77 -13.65 9.37
N ILE A 30 8.27 -13.78 10.60
CA ILE A 30 9.06 -14.21 11.75
C ILE A 30 9.59 -15.62 11.54
N ALA A 31 8.74 -16.56 11.10
CA ALA A 31 9.14 -17.93 10.81
C ALA A 31 10.21 -18.00 9.72
N LEU A 32 10.08 -17.17 8.67
CA LEU A 32 11.07 -17.07 7.60
C LEU A 32 12.42 -16.53 8.11
N ILE A 33 12.39 -15.49 8.95
CA ILE A 33 13.61 -14.94 9.58
C ILE A 33 14.27 -16.01 10.46
N MET A 34 13.49 -16.74 11.26
CA MET A 34 14.00 -17.80 12.11
C MET A 34 14.61 -18.94 11.29
N PHE A 35 13.95 -19.36 10.21
CA PHE A 35 14.47 -20.35 9.26
C PHE A 35 15.82 -19.92 8.68
N PHE A 36 15.92 -18.66 8.24
CA PHE A 36 17.19 -18.12 7.77
C PHE A 36 18.24 -18.09 8.87
N ALA A 37 17.92 -17.59 10.07
CA ALA A 37 18.87 -17.57 11.18
C ALA A 37 19.41 -18.96 11.52
N THR A 38 18.53 -19.97 11.64
CA THR A 38 18.93 -21.36 11.90
C THR A 38 19.76 -21.94 10.76
N PHE A 39 19.37 -21.68 9.51
CA PHE A 39 20.15 -22.13 8.35
C PHE A 39 21.55 -21.52 8.35
N ALA A 40 21.70 -20.25 8.76
CA ALA A 40 22.96 -19.54 8.81
C ALA A 40 23.92 -20.18 9.81
N VAL A 41 23.41 -20.47 11.01
CA VAL A 41 24.16 -21.06 12.10
C VAL A 41 24.56 -22.48 11.75
N GLU A 42 23.64 -23.29 11.22
CA GLU A 42 23.93 -24.69 10.90
C GLU A 42 24.86 -24.83 9.69
N ASN A 43 24.77 -23.92 8.72
CA ASN A 43 25.58 -23.94 7.50
C ASN A 43 26.71 -22.91 7.57
N SER A 44 27.18 -22.57 8.77
CA SER A 44 28.28 -21.61 8.96
C SER A 44 29.64 -22.16 8.55
N SER A 45 29.71 -23.46 8.25
CA SER A 45 30.92 -24.11 7.78
C SER A 45 31.45 -23.44 6.50
N PRO A 46 32.73 -23.05 6.47
CA PRO A 46 33.33 -22.46 5.28
C PRO A 46 33.27 -23.46 4.13
N ALA A 47 32.64 -23.05 3.03
CA ALA A 47 32.61 -23.81 1.80
C ALA A 47 33.67 -23.23 0.86
N LYS A 48 34.42 -24.10 0.18
CA LYS A 48 35.35 -23.66 -0.86
C LYS A 48 34.55 -23.22 -2.07
N ILE A 49 34.59 -21.92 -2.36
CA ILE A 49 33.96 -21.35 -3.55
C ILE A 49 35.02 -21.22 -4.63
N ASN A 50 34.92 -22.04 -5.68
CA ASN A 50 35.68 -21.86 -6.91
C ASN A 50 34.79 -21.20 -7.95
N TRP A 51 34.87 -19.87 -8.05
CA TRP A 51 34.07 -19.09 -8.99
C TRP A 51 34.93 -18.52 -10.12
N PHE A 52 34.75 -19.06 -11.33
CA PHE A 52 35.22 -18.50 -12.62
C PHE A 52 36.67 -17.97 -12.62
N SER A 53 37.60 -18.63 -11.91
CA SER A 53 39.02 -18.23 -11.77
C SER A 53 39.28 -16.83 -11.17
N ILE A 54 38.25 -16.12 -10.70
CA ILE A 54 38.36 -14.78 -10.09
C ILE A 54 38.52 -14.89 -8.57
N LEU A 55 37.88 -15.89 -7.96
CA LEU A 55 38.00 -16.22 -6.54
C LEU A 55 38.52 -17.65 -6.45
N ILE A 56 39.85 -17.78 -6.36
CA ILE A 56 40.54 -19.06 -6.17
C ILE A 56 40.73 -19.27 -4.68
N ASP A 57 40.29 -20.42 -4.16
CA ASP A 57 40.42 -20.82 -2.76
C ASP A 57 39.85 -19.80 -1.75
N TYR A 58 38.83 -19.04 -2.16
CA TYR A 58 38.14 -18.14 -1.22
C TYR A 58 37.16 -18.95 -0.37
N GLU A 59 37.46 -19.05 0.91
CA GLU A 59 36.60 -19.71 1.89
C GLU A 59 35.53 -18.71 2.33
N MET A 60 34.34 -18.85 1.77
CA MET A 60 33.17 -18.10 2.21
C MET A 60 32.08 -19.10 2.60
N PRO A 61 31.43 -18.92 3.76
CA PRO A 61 30.31 -19.76 4.09
C PRO A 61 29.17 -19.56 3.09
N LEU A 62 28.60 -20.67 2.63
CA LEU A 62 27.60 -20.68 1.55
C LEU A 62 26.35 -19.85 1.90
N TYR A 63 26.00 -19.76 3.18
CA TYR A 63 24.88 -18.95 3.65
C TYR A 63 25.03 -17.47 3.25
N ALA A 64 26.25 -16.95 3.21
CA ALA A 64 26.49 -15.54 2.92
C ALA A 64 26.15 -15.19 1.46
N LEU A 65 26.44 -16.12 0.54
CA LEU A 65 26.08 -15.96 -0.88
C LEU A 65 24.57 -16.00 -1.05
N ILE A 66 23.90 -16.99 -0.45
CA ILE A 66 22.45 -17.19 -0.55
C ILE A 66 21.72 -15.96 0.02
N TYR A 67 22.15 -15.45 1.18
CA TYR A 67 21.54 -14.26 1.77
C TYR A 67 21.83 -13.00 0.98
N GLY A 68 23.03 -12.87 0.42
CA GLY A 68 23.36 -11.76 -0.47
C GLY A 68 22.37 -11.65 -1.62
N PHE A 69 22.13 -12.75 -2.35
CA PHE A 69 21.15 -12.77 -3.44
C PHE A 69 19.71 -12.59 -2.97
N PHE A 70 19.34 -13.17 -1.83
CA PHE A 70 18.00 -13.01 -1.27
C PHE A 70 17.69 -11.55 -0.91
N VAL A 71 18.60 -10.89 -0.19
CA VAL A 71 18.50 -9.47 0.17
C VAL A 71 18.46 -8.61 -1.09
N LEU A 72 19.32 -8.90 -2.07
CA LEU A 72 19.34 -8.17 -3.33
C LEU A 72 18.00 -8.30 -4.08
N GLY A 73 17.42 -9.50 -4.12
CA GLY A 73 16.10 -9.75 -4.68
C GLY A 73 14.99 -8.96 -3.97
N ILE A 74 15.03 -8.89 -2.64
CA ILE A 74 14.10 -8.06 -1.86
C ILE A 74 14.27 -6.59 -2.21
N LEU A 75 15.49 -6.06 -2.23
CA LEU A 75 15.76 -4.65 -2.54
C LEU A 75 15.24 -4.28 -3.93
N ILE A 76 15.48 -5.13 -4.94
CA ILE A 76 14.95 -4.93 -6.29
C ILE A 76 13.42 -4.97 -6.27
N GLY A 77 12.81 -5.97 -5.63
CA GLY A 77 11.36 -6.08 -5.51
C GLY A 77 10.73 -4.86 -4.81
N LEU A 78 11.38 -4.34 -3.76
CA LEU A 78 10.95 -3.16 -3.02
C LEU A 78 11.11 -1.88 -3.83
N ALA A 79 12.20 -1.74 -4.59
CA ALA A 79 12.41 -0.60 -5.48
C ALA A 79 11.34 -0.56 -6.58
N VAL A 80 11.08 -1.69 -7.25
CA VAL A 80 10.09 -1.79 -8.33
C VAL A 80 8.66 -1.61 -7.79
N GLY A 81 8.29 -2.35 -6.75
CA GLY A 81 6.94 -2.28 -6.15
C GLY A 81 6.67 -0.98 -5.38
N GLY A 82 7.70 -0.44 -4.73
CA GLY A 82 7.65 0.83 -4.00
C GLY A 82 7.44 2.02 -4.92
N SER A 83 8.13 2.05 -6.06
CA SER A 83 7.94 3.11 -7.07
C SER A 83 6.51 3.19 -7.59
N GLN A 84 5.88 2.04 -7.87
CA GLN A 84 4.47 1.99 -8.31
C GLN A 84 3.52 2.51 -7.23
N ARG A 85 3.71 2.10 -5.97
CA ARG A 85 2.88 2.58 -4.84
C ARG A 85 3.07 4.07 -4.57
N PHE A 86 4.28 4.60 -4.72
CA PHE A 86 4.56 6.02 -4.54
C PHE A 86 3.86 6.89 -5.60
N SER A 87 3.88 6.45 -6.86
CA SER A 87 3.14 7.10 -7.96
C SER A 87 1.63 7.11 -7.71
N LEU A 88 1.07 6.00 -7.22
CA LEU A 88 -0.35 5.91 -6.84
C LEU A 88 -0.70 6.83 -5.68
N TRP A 89 0.18 6.97 -4.69
CA TRP A 89 -0.02 7.86 -3.55
C TRP A 89 -0.02 9.34 -3.97
N LYS A 90 0.87 9.72 -4.89
CA LYS A 90 0.89 11.06 -5.48
C LYS A 90 -0.39 11.35 -6.28
N LYS A 91 -0.80 10.42 -7.14
CA LYS A 91 -2.06 10.53 -7.91
C LYS A 91 -3.29 10.63 -7.01
N SER A 92 -3.32 9.91 -5.88
CA SER A 92 -4.39 10.01 -4.89
C SER A 92 -4.54 11.42 -4.34
N ARG A 93 -3.42 12.07 -3.97
CA ARG A 93 -3.43 13.46 -3.46
C ARG A 93 -3.91 14.46 -4.51
N ASP A 94 -3.51 14.26 -5.77
CA ASP A 94 -3.92 15.15 -6.85
C ASP A 94 -5.43 15.02 -7.14
N ARG A 95 -5.97 13.80 -7.12
CA ARG A 95 -7.41 13.54 -7.25
C ARG A 95 -8.22 14.12 -6.08
N GLU A 96 -7.69 14.05 -4.86
CA GLU A 96 -8.36 14.59 -3.67
C GLU A 96 -8.44 16.13 -3.73
N LYS A 97 -7.38 16.80 -4.22
CA LYS A 97 -7.38 18.24 -4.49
C LYS A 97 -8.37 18.63 -5.59
N GLU A 98 -8.47 17.83 -6.64
CA GLU A 98 -9.39 18.07 -7.75
C GLU A 98 -10.86 17.93 -7.31
N ILE A 99 -11.17 16.92 -6.48
CA ILE A 99 -12.48 16.78 -5.84
C ILE A 99 -12.79 17.98 -4.94
N ALA A 100 -11.82 18.44 -4.14
CA ALA A 100 -12.00 19.60 -3.28
C ALA A 100 -12.27 20.88 -4.10
N ARG A 101 -11.53 21.08 -5.20
CA ARG A 101 -11.71 22.21 -6.11
C ARG A 101 -13.07 22.19 -6.80
N LEU A 102 -13.50 21.03 -7.31
CA LEU A 102 -14.82 20.88 -7.95
C LEU A 102 -15.97 21.07 -6.96
N LYS A 103 -15.82 20.59 -5.72
CA LYS A 103 -16.80 20.86 -4.65
C LYS A 103 -16.88 22.36 -4.31
N ALA A 104 -15.73 23.03 -4.19
CA ALA A 104 -15.68 24.47 -3.94
C ALA A 104 -16.30 25.28 -5.10
N ALA A 105 -15.96 24.95 -6.35
CA ALA A 105 -16.54 25.60 -7.53
C ALA A 105 -18.06 25.41 -7.62
N ARG A 106 -18.56 24.21 -7.32
CA ARG A 106 -20.02 23.94 -7.27
C ARG A 106 -20.71 24.69 -6.13
N ALA A 107 -20.04 24.85 -5.00
CA ALA A 107 -20.56 25.65 -3.89
C ALA A 107 -20.62 27.14 -4.25
N SER A 108 -19.59 27.67 -4.92
CA SER A 108 -19.57 29.05 -5.42
C SER A 108 -20.60 29.31 -6.53
N SER A 109 -20.76 28.39 -7.49
CA SER A 109 -21.74 28.54 -8.57
C SER A 109 -23.19 28.44 -8.08
N ASN A 110 -23.46 27.62 -7.06
CA ASN A 110 -24.79 27.51 -6.46
C ASN A 110 -25.18 28.80 -5.69
N ILE A 111 -24.20 29.58 -5.23
CA ILE A 111 -24.44 30.90 -4.63
C ILE A 111 -24.80 31.93 -5.72
N GLU A 112 -24.16 31.89 -6.89
CA GLU A 112 -24.50 32.78 -8.01
C GLU A 112 -25.87 32.46 -8.62
N THR A 113 -26.29 31.19 -8.63
CA THR A 113 -27.62 30.80 -9.13
C THR A 113 -28.75 31.19 -8.15
N GLY A 114 -28.42 31.50 -6.89
CA GLY A 114 -29.37 32.01 -5.89
C GLY A 114 -29.54 33.53 -5.89
N LEU A 115 -28.86 34.26 -6.78
CA LEU A 115 -28.80 35.74 -6.79
C LEU A 115 -29.47 36.41 -8.00
N THR A 116 -30.05 35.67 -8.93
CA THR A 116 -31.00 36.25 -9.89
C THR A 116 -32.37 36.38 -9.20
N PRO A 117 -32.85 37.61 -8.90
CA PRO A 117 -34.21 37.79 -8.42
C PRO A 117 -35.18 37.25 -9.49
N PRO A 118 -36.32 36.65 -9.12
CA PRO A 118 -37.35 36.34 -10.10
C PRO A 118 -37.75 37.65 -10.78
N GLU A 119 -37.57 37.75 -12.09
CA GLU A 119 -38.24 38.79 -12.89
C GLU A 119 -39.73 38.64 -12.59
N THR A 120 -40.24 39.60 -11.82
CA THR A 120 -41.66 39.70 -11.49
C THR A 120 -42.29 40.41 -12.67
N PRO A 121 -43.12 39.77 -13.51
CA PRO A 121 -43.87 40.50 -14.51
C PRO A 121 -44.83 41.40 -13.75
N GLY A 122 -44.64 42.71 -13.89
CA GLY A 122 -45.47 43.72 -13.26
C GLY A 122 -46.94 43.48 -13.59
N LYS A 123 -47.75 43.45 -12.53
CA LYS A 123 -49.18 43.65 -12.64
C LYS A 123 -49.41 45.11 -13.02
N GLU A 124 -49.95 45.34 -14.21
CA GLU A 124 -50.72 46.54 -14.51
C GLU A 124 -52.17 46.11 -14.79
N GLU A 125 -53.00 46.33 -13.76
CA GLU A 125 -54.46 46.54 -13.84
C GLU A 125 -54.69 47.95 -13.26
N PRO A 126 -55.77 48.68 -13.60
CA PRO A 126 -57.06 48.20 -14.10
C PRO A 126 -57.52 48.75 -15.47
#